data_AF-A0A0F9AM34-F1
#
_entry.id   AF-A0A0F9AM34-F1
#
_cell.length_a   1.000
_cell.length_b   1.000
_cell.length_c   1.000
_cell.angle_alpha   90.00
_cell.angle_beta   90.00
_cell.angle_gamma   90.00
#
_symmetry.space_group_name_H-M   'P 1'
#
loop_
_entity.id
_entity.type
_entity.pdbx_description
1 polymer ?
#
loop_
_entity_poly.entity_id
_entity_poly.type
_entity_poly.pdbx_seq_one_letter_code
_entity_poly.pdbx_strand_id
1 'polypeptide(L)'
;MNRPTVSAWQLAKRWEAWCGGTAWSKAMREWAELGGRVIDYGGVPLSASAIPLCFVLVDSSGQEMPGSSRLKDIRAAVKEFNR
;
A
#
# COMPACT_ATOMS: atom_id res chain seq x y z
N MET A 1 4.47 17.31 -10.71
CA MET A 1 5.03 16.08 -11.32
C MET A 1 4.07 14.94 -11.04
N ASN A 2 3.47 14.34 -12.07
CA ASN A 2 2.69 13.11 -11.88
C ASN A 2 3.66 12.00 -11.51
N ARG A 3 3.69 11.61 -10.22
CA ARG A 3 4.51 10.49 -9.77
C ARG A 3 3.86 9.20 -10.27
N PRO A 4 4.59 8.31 -10.97
CA PRO A 4 3.98 7.12 -11.54
C PRO A 4 3.46 6.20 -10.44
N THR A 5 2.20 5.76 -10.57
CA THR A 5 1.59 4.80 -9.65
C THR A 5 1.80 3.37 -10.14
N VAL A 6 2.27 2.50 -9.25
CA VAL A 6 2.43 1.08 -9.50
C VAL A 6 1.30 0.29 -8.88
N SER A 7 1.12 -0.94 -9.33
CA SER A 7 0.19 -1.88 -8.70
C SER A 7 0.67 -2.22 -7.30
N ALA A 8 -0.20 -2.06 -6.30
CA ALA A 8 0.09 -2.47 -4.92
C ALA A 8 0.41 -3.97 -4.82
N TRP A 9 -0.18 -4.78 -5.70
CA TRP A 9 0.09 -6.22 -5.78
C TRP A 9 1.51 -6.53 -6.27
N GLN A 10 1.99 -5.78 -7.26
CA GLN A 10 3.36 -5.93 -7.75
C GLN A 10 4.38 -5.50 -6.68
N LEU A 11 4.08 -4.43 -5.93
CA LEU A 11 4.91 -3.99 -4.81
C LEU A 11 4.96 -5.06 -3.70
N ALA A 12 3.81 -5.63 -3.34
CA ALA A 12 3.71 -6.71 -2.36
C ALA A 12 4.60 -7.91 -2.74
N LYS A 13 4.50 -8.38 -3.99
CA LYS A 13 5.34 -9.47 -4.50
C LYS A 13 6.83 -9.15 -4.46
N ARG A 14 7.21 -7.92 -4.79
CA ARG A 14 8.61 -7.49 -4.74
C ARG A 14 9.17 -7.55 -3.32
N TRP A 15 8.41 -7.07 -2.34
CA TRP A 15 8.80 -7.16 -0.94
C TRP A 15 8.90 -8.60 -0.45
N GLU A 16 7.95 -9.46 -0.82
CA GLU A 16 8.01 -10.88 -0.48
C GLU A 16 9.24 -11.58 -1.04
N ALA A 17 9.67 -11.22 -2.25
CA ALA A 17 10.89 -11.73 -2.83
C ALA A 17 12.15 -11.24 -2.10
N TRP A 18 12.14 -10.05 -1.50
CA TRP A 18 13.29 -9.47 -0.81
C TRP A 18 13.44 -9.94 0.63
N CYS A 19 12.34 -9.98 1.38
CA CYS A 19 12.37 -10.19 2.83
C CYS A 19 11.38 -11.27 3.32
N GLY A 20 10.77 -12.03 2.42
CA GLY A 20 9.71 -12.98 2.76
C GLY A 20 8.37 -12.31 3.04
N GLY A 21 7.35 -13.12 3.32
CA GLY A 21 6.01 -12.63 3.66
C GLY A 21 6.02 -11.76 4.90
N THR A 22 5.64 -10.48 4.75
CA THR A 22 5.56 -9.54 5.86
C THR A 22 4.11 -9.09 6.07
N ALA A 23 3.81 -8.52 7.24
CA ALA A 23 2.52 -7.86 7.47
C ALA A 23 2.24 -6.77 6.42
N TRP A 24 3.29 -6.10 5.93
CA TRP A 24 3.18 -5.06 4.90
C TRP A 24 2.87 -5.60 3.51
N SER A 25 3.50 -6.70 3.10
CA SER A 25 3.17 -7.32 1.81
C SER A 25 1.74 -7.85 1.81
N LYS A 26 1.26 -8.41 2.93
CA LYS A 26 -0.14 -8.80 3.09
C LYS A 26 -1.09 -7.61 2.97
N ALA A 27 -0.83 -6.52 3.69
CA ALA A 27 -1.66 -5.31 3.63
C ALA A 27 -1.70 -4.69 2.23
N MET A 28 -0.60 -4.74 1.47
CA MET A 28 -0.58 -4.27 0.08
C MET A 28 -1.40 -5.15 -0.86
N ARG A 29 -1.46 -6.47 -0.63
CA ARG A 29 -2.36 -7.35 -1.40
C ARG A 29 -3.82 -7.02 -1.12
N GLU A 30 -4.19 -6.86 0.14
CA GLU A 30 -5.54 -6.45 0.55
C GLU A 30 -5.92 -5.10 -0.07
N TRP A 31 -5.00 -4.14 -0.10
CA TRP A 31 -5.21 -2.85 -0.78
C TRP A 31 -5.37 -3.01 -2.30
N ALA A 32 -4.58 -3.88 -2.92
CA ALA A 32 -4.67 -4.15 -4.34
C ALA A 32 -6.00 -4.79 -4.74
N GLU A 33 -6.58 -5.65 -3.89
CA GLU A 33 -7.90 -6.27 -4.11
C GLU A 33 -9.02 -5.22 -4.18
N LEU A 34 -8.84 -4.06 -3.55
CA LEU A 34 -9.76 -2.92 -3.62
C LEU A 34 -9.53 -2.03 -4.86
N GLY A 35 -8.65 -2.44 -5.79
CA GLY A 35 -8.22 -1.61 -6.91
C GLY A 35 -7.23 -0.52 -6.53
N GLY A 36 -6.71 -0.56 -5.29
CA GLY A 36 -5.75 0.39 -4.76
C GLY A 36 -4.40 0.33 -5.47
N ARG A 37 -3.83 1.51 -5.71
CA ARG A 37 -2.49 1.69 -6.30
C ARG A 37 -1.57 2.33 -5.26
N VAL A 38 -0.29 2.44 -5.61
CA VAL A 38 0.71 3.09 -4.75
C VAL A 38 1.68 3.92 -5.57
N ILE A 39 2.12 5.03 -5.00
CA ILE A 39 3.33 5.70 -5.46
C ILE A 39 4.48 5.09 -4.67
N ASP A 40 5.37 4.40 -5.37
CA ASP A 40 6.51 3.68 -4.79
C ASP A 40 7.74 4.61 -4.73
N TYR A 41 8.28 4.82 -3.53
CA TYR A 41 9.54 5.54 -3.30
C TYR A 41 10.72 4.60 -3.07
N GLY A 42 10.47 3.28 -3.05
CA GLY A 42 11.47 2.25 -2.87
C GLY A 42 11.68 1.83 -1.41
N GLY A 43 12.29 0.65 -1.25
CA GLY A 43 12.52 0.02 0.05
C GLY A 43 11.34 -0.79 0.58
N VAL A 44 11.56 -1.45 1.72
CA VAL A 44 10.52 -2.12 2.52
C VAL A 44 10.45 -1.40 3.87
N PRO A 45 9.27 -0.95 4.33
CA PRO A 45 9.17 -0.31 5.63
C PRO A 45 9.45 -1.34 6.74
N LEU A 46 10.58 -1.17 7.43
CA LEU A 46 10.93 -1.99 8.61
C LEU A 46 10.18 -1.56 9.88
N SER A 47 9.52 -0.40 9.86
CA SER A 47 8.74 0.15 10.96
C SER A 47 7.57 1.00 10.42
N ALA A 48 6.59 1.28 11.29
CA ALA A 48 5.47 2.15 10.92
C ALA A 48 5.91 3.59 10.59
N SER A 49 6.97 4.08 11.23
CA SER A 49 7.53 5.41 10.97
C SER A 49 8.24 5.51 9.62
N ALA A 50 8.73 4.40 9.07
CA ALA A 50 9.40 4.36 7.76
C ALA A 50 8.43 4.35 6.56
N ILE A 51 7.14 4.07 6.78
CA ILE A 51 6.14 3.95 5.69
C ILE A 51 6.10 5.17 4.75
N PRO A 52 6.02 6.43 5.24
CA PRO A 52 5.91 7.59 4.35
C PRO A 52 7.16 7.79 3.48
N LEU A 53 8.28 7.17 3.86
CA LEU A 53 9.52 7.21 3.11
C LEU A 53 9.57 6.14 2.02
N CYS A 54 8.72 5.11 2.10
CA CYS A 54 8.73 3.98 1.18
C CYS A 54 7.63 4.04 0.13
N PHE A 55 6.42 4.49 0.49
CA PHE A 55 5.31 4.60 -0.47
C PHE A 55 4.18 5.51 0.02
N VAL A 56 3.31 5.89 -0.91
CA VAL A 56 2.00 6.54 -0.66
C VAL A 56 0.90 5.69 -1.28
N LEU A 57 -0.21 5.50 -0.57
CA LEU A 57 -1.38 4.80 -1.09
C LEU A 57 -2.17 5.73 -2.02
N VAL A 58 -2.68 5.18 -3.11
CA VAL A 58 -3.54 5.88 -4.06
C VAL A 58 -4.82 5.09 -4.21
N ASP A 59 -5.95 5.70 -3.93
CA ASP A 59 -7.25 5.05 -4.02
C ASP A 59 -7.68 4.78 -5.48
N SER A 60 -8.83 4.13 -5.66
CA SER A 60 -9.38 3.81 -6.97
C SER A 60 -9.80 5.04 -7.79
N SER A 61 -9.99 6.19 -7.14
CA SER A 61 -10.26 7.49 -7.79
C SER A 61 -8.98 8.21 -8.24
N GLY A 62 -7.80 7.67 -7.90
CA GLY A 62 -6.51 8.26 -8.21
C GLY A 62 -6.04 9.31 -7.20
N GLN A 63 -6.69 9.41 -6.03
CA GLN A 63 -6.30 10.35 -4.99
C GLN A 63 -5.27 9.74 -4.03
N GLU A 64 -4.26 10.54 -3.66
CA GLU A 64 -3.29 10.17 -2.64
C GLU A 64 -3.96 10.14 -1.27
N MET A 65 -3.82 9.01 -0.57
CA MET A 65 -4.30 8.90 0.80
C MET A 65 -3.31 9.57 1.76
N PRO A 66 -3.79 10.31 2.78
CA PRO A 66 -2.95 10.97 3.76
C PRO A 66 -1.95 10.01 4.42
N GLY A 67 -0.74 10.50 4.75
CA GLY A 67 0.28 9.69 5.44
C GLY A 67 -0.13 9.21 6.85
N SER A 68 -1.19 9.78 7.43
CA SER A 68 -1.86 9.37 8.68
C SER A 68 -2.94 8.30 8.46
N SER A 69 -3.38 8.08 7.22
CA SER A 69 -4.34 7.04 6.80
C SER A 69 -3.68 5.66 6.71
N ARG A 70 -3.01 5.28 7.79
CA ARG A 70 -2.24 4.04 7.90
C ARG A 70 -3.10 2.92 8.45
N LEU A 71 -3.07 1.76 7.79
CA LEU A 71 -3.54 0.41 8.21
C LEU A 71 -5.00 0.28 8.67
N LYS A 72 -5.47 1.16 9.55
CA LYS A 72 -6.86 1.29 9.98
C LYS A 72 -7.77 1.60 8.80
N ASP A 73 -7.34 2.45 7.88
CA ASP A 73 -8.10 2.79 6.67
C ASP A 73 -8.05 1.66 5.62
N ILE A 74 -6.93 0.94 5.48
CA ILE A 74 -6.89 -0.29 4.66
C ILE A 74 -7.87 -1.33 5.23
N ARG A 75 -7.83 -1.59 6.54
CA ARG A 75 -8.76 -2.52 7.22
C ARG A 75 -10.21 -2.04 7.18
N ALA A 76 -10.46 -0.73 7.25
CA ALA A 76 -11.80 -0.15 7.17
C ALA A 76 -12.35 -0.26 5.74
N ALA A 77 -11.54 0.07 4.71
CA ALA A 77 -11.91 -0.06 3.31
C ALA A 77 -12.23 -1.51 2.91
N VAL A 78 -11.46 -2.50 3.41
CA VAL A 78 -11.76 -3.93 3.24
C VAL A 78 -13.09 -4.31 3.90
N LYS A 79 -13.44 -3.71 5.04
CA LYS A 79 -14.67 -3.99 5.77
C LYS A 79 -15.91 -3.36 5.12
N GLU A 80 -15.78 -2.20 4.49
CA GLU A 80 -16.87 -1.56 3.73
C GLU A 80 -17.13 -2.22 2.38
N PHE A 81 -16.10 -2.71 1.68
CA PHE A 81 -16.25 -3.36 0.37
C PHE A 81 -16.94 -4.73 0.43
N ASN A 82 -16.89 -5.42 1.58
CA ASN A 82 -17.50 -6.74 1.81
C ASN A 82 -18.95 -6.66 2.34
N ARG A 83 -19.64 -5.54 2.14
CA ARG A 83 -21.00 -5.30 2.65
C ARG A 83 -21.97 -5.03 1.52
#